data_AF-A0A1F9H0S5-F1
#
_entry.id   AF-A0A1F9H0S5-F1
#
_cell.length_a   1.000
_cell.length_b   1.000
_cell.length_c   1.000
_cell.angle_alpha   90.00
_cell.angle_beta   90.00
_cell.angle_gamma   90.00
#
_symmetry.space_group_name_H-M   'P 1'
#
loop_
_entity.id
_entity.type
_entity.pdbx_description
1 polymer ?
#
loop_
_entity_poly.entity_id
_entity_poly.type
_entity_poly.pdbx_seq_one_letter_code
_entity_poly.pdbx_strand_id
1 'polypeptide(L)'
;MRYKNRCLSVIIYVTLTLSLSHVCLAESYGDISVVFDHQLHERKVFSVNKIDCSHCHNFYLDPATQKVMPNAALKFSTFNKPLKQICHSCHTGGQKEYISAPHACYTCHRRFENILAIKPKDHENLSWKQAHSTAARVNGQYCMNCHMISQCVKCHLRRQDVEPMNHSRNFRFFHSIQVRAEPHRCDACHTRSFCENCHLGN
;
A
#
# COMPACT_ATOMS: atom_id res chain seq x y z
N MET A 1 -9.54 -17.93 -6.83
CA MET A 1 -9.33 -16.68 -7.61
C MET A 1 -10.21 -16.77 -8.84
N ARG A 2 -11.08 -15.77 -9.07
CA ARG A 2 -12.08 -15.79 -10.14
C ARG A 2 -11.49 -15.05 -11.34
N TYR A 3 -11.08 -15.77 -12.37
CA TYR A 3 -10.57 -15.21 -13.62
C TYR A 3 -11.72 -14.55 -14.39
N LYS A 4 -11.60 -13.26 -14.71
CA LYS A 4 -12.50 -12.58 -15.66
C LYS A 4 -11.77 -12.55 -17.02
N ASN A 5 -12.12 -13.48 -17.90
CA ASN A 5 -11.61 -13.51 -19.26
C ASN A 5 -12.34 -12.41 -20.06
N ARG A 6 -11.62 -11.45 -20.62
CA ARG A 6 -12.14 -10.53 -21.64
C ARG A 6 -11.39 -10.76 -22.94
N CYS A 7 -11.99 -11.51 -23.85
CA CYS A 7 -11.50 -11.67 -25.22
C CYS A 7 -11.97 -10.45 -26.04
N LEU A 8 -11.04 -9.70 -26.63
CA LEU A 8 -11.35 -8.69 -27.66
C LEU A 8 -11.18 -9.33 -29.04
N SER A 9 -12.24 -9.34 -29.85
CA SER A 9 -12.20 -9.80 -31.24
C SER A 9 -11.74 -8.66 -32.15
N VAL A 10 -10.56 -8.80 -32.77
CA VAL A 10 -10.12 -7.93 -33.87
C VAL A 10 -10.49 -8.64 -35.17
N ILE A 11 -11.40 -8.05 -35.95
CA ILE A 11 -11.85 -8.60 -37.24
C ILE A 11 -10.93 -8.05 -38.33
N ILE A 12 -10.04 -8.88 -38.86
CA ILE A 12 -9.30 -8.61 -40.10
C ILE A 12 -9.92 -9.50 -41.18
N TYR A 13 -10.58 -8.88 -42.17
CA TYR A 13 -11.17 -9.56 -43.32
C TYR A 13 -10.08 -10.02 -44.29
N VAL A 14 -9.72 -11.30 -44.28
CA VAL A 14 -9.05 -11.98 -45.40
C VAL A 14 -9.61 -13.39 -45.52
N THR A 15 -10.16 -13.70 -46.69
CA THR A 15 -10.77 -14.98 -47.05
C THR A 15 -9.71 -16.06 -47.26
N LEU A 16 -9.47 -16.89 -46.24
CA LEU A 16 -8.90 -18.24 -46.34
C LEU A 16 -9.10 -18.92 -44.98
N THR A 17 -9.36 -20.23 -44.96
CA THR A 17 -9.76 -21.03 -43.78
C THR A 17 -8.91 -20.75 -42.53
N LEU A 18 -9.35 -19.78 -41.72
CA LEU A 18 -8.70 -19.36 -40.49
C LEU A 18 -9.24 -20.22 -39.35
N SER A 19 -8.52 -21.29 -39.00
CA SER A 19 -8.63 -21.85 -37.65
C SER A 19 -8.25 -20.73 -36.68
N LEU A 20 -9.24 -20.15 -35.98
CA LEU A 20 -9.03 -19.16 -34.93
C LEU A 20 -8.21 -19.81 -33.81
N SER A 21 -6.90 -19.72 -33.95
CA SER A 21 -5.96 -19.97 -32.87
C SER A 21 -6.20 -18.86 -31.86
N HIS A 22 -6.93 -19.18 -30.79
CA HIS A 22 -7.09 -18.28 -29.67
C HIS A 22 -5.73 -18.21 -28.96
N VAL A 23 -4.88 -17.27 -29.40
CA VAL A 23 -3.67 -16.93 -28.65
C VAL A 23 -4.15 -16.20 -27.39
N CYS A 24 -4.35 -16.98 -26.33
CA CYS A 24 -4.51 -16.45 -24.98
C CYS A 24 -3.12 -15.95 -24.56
N LEU A 25 -2.81 -14.69 -24.87
CA LEU A 25 -1.70 -14.01 -24.20
C LEU A 25 -2.12 -13.84 -22.74
N ALA A 26 -1.79 -14.84 -21.93
CA ALA A 26 -1.69 -14.65 -20.50
C ALA A 26 -0.57 -13.63 -20.29
N GLU A 27 -0.92 -12.35 -20.24
CA GLU A 27 -0.01 -11.32 -19.75
C GLU A 27 0.42 -11.77 -18.36
N SER A 28 1.65 -12.27 -18.25
CA SER A 28 2.25 -12.58 -16.96
C SER A 28 2.46 -11.24 -16.27
N TYR A 29 1.47 -10.82 -15.48
CA TYR A 29 1.62 -9.75 -14.51
C TYR A 29 2.94 -10.00 -13.78
N GLY A 30 3.87 -9.04 -13.91
CA GLY A 30 5.32 -9.26 -13.76
C GLY A 30 5.71 -10.17 -12.60
N ASP A 31 6.63 -11.10 -12.88
CA ASP A 31 7.10 -12.09 -11.93
C ASP A 31 7.54 -11.43 -10.62
N ILE A 32 6.89 -11.78 -9.50
CA ILE A 32 7.18 -11.23 -8.18
C ILE A 32 8.60 -11.58 -7.71
N SER A 33 9.20 -12.64 -8.30
CA SER A 33 10.57 -13.07 -8.02
C SER A 33 11.60 -11.96 -8.30
N VAL A 34 11.33 -11.04 -9.24
CA VAL A 34 12.24 -9.94 -9.58
C VAL A 34 12.40 -8.91 -8.46
N VAL A 35 11.47 -8.88 -7.51
CA VAL A 35 11.51 -7.98 -6.36
C VAL A 35 12.23 -8.64 -5.17
N PHE A 36 12.42 -9.95 -5.22
CA PHE A 36 13.04 -10.71 -4.15
C PHE A 36 14.58 -10.67 -4.25
N ASP A 37 15.22 -10.20 -3.17
CA ASP A 37 16.67 -10.23 -3.02
C ASP A 37 17.08 -11.41 -2.13
N HIS A 38 17.57 -12.48 -2.75
CA HIS A 38 17.96 -13.70 -2.04
C HIS A 38 19.13 -13.47 -1.07
N GLN A 39 20.10 -12.63 -1.43
CA GLN A 39 21.28 -12.39 -0.58
C GLN A 39 20.91 -11.58 0.66
N LEU A 40 20.02 -10.59 0.49
CA LEU A 40 19.50 -9.81 1.60
C LEU A 40 18.69 -10.67 2.55
N HIS A 41 17.77 -11.49 2.04
CA HIS A 41 16.94 -12.36 2.88
C HIS A 41 17.78 -13.42 3.59
N GLU A 42 18.72 -14.05 2.89
CA GLU A 42 19.62 -15.03 3.51
C GLU A 42 20.36 -14.40 4.70
N ARG A 43 21.11 -13.33 4.46
CA ARG A 43 21.97 -12.71 5.46
C ARG A 43 21.22 -12.07 6.62
N LYS A 44 20.09 -11.39 6.34
CA LYS A 44 19.39 -10.57 7.35
C LYS A 44 18.22 -11.28 8.03
N VAL A 45 17.68 -12.32 7.41
CA VAL A 45 16.45 -12.97 7.88
C VAL A 45 16.67 -14.47 8.08
N PHE A 46 17.05 -15.22 7.04
CA PHE A 46 17.03 -16.68 7.10
C PHE A 46 18.11 -17.26 8.00
N SER A 47 19.38 -16.85 7.84
CA SER A 47 20.44 -17.37 8.72
C SER A 47 20.25 -16.93 10.17
N VAL A 48 19.73 -15.71 10.40
CA VAL A 48 19.48 -15.16 11.74
C VAL A 48 18.36 -15.91 12.46
N ASN A 49 17.30 -16.27 11.73
CA ASN A 49 16.13 -16.95 12.28
C ASN A 49 16.19 -18.47 12.11
N LYS A 50 17.31 -19.02 11.63
CA LYS A 50 17.50 -20.45 11.35
C LYS A 50 16.39 -21.03 10.44
N ILE A 51 16.02 -20.27 9.41
CA ILE A 51 15.05 -20.70 8.40
C ILE A 51 15.82 -21.42 7.30
N ASP A 52 15.54 -22.71 7.11
CA ASP A 52 16.20 -23.52 6.09
C ASP A 52 15.74 -23.16 4.67
N CYS A 53 16.61 -23.43 3.68
CA CYS A 53 16.28 -23.24 2.26
C CYS A 53 15.02 -24.04 1.85
N SER A 54 14.80 -25.18 2.51
CA SER A 54 13.65 -26.07 2.32
C SER A 54 12.32 -25.41 2.73
N HIS A 55 12.35 -24.29 3.46
CA HIS A 55 11.17 -23.49 3.77
C HIS A 55 10.51 -22.91 2.52
N CYS A 56 11.30 -22.64 1.47
CA CYS A 56 10.82 -22.12 0.20
C CYS A 56 10.96 -23.14 -0.92
N HIS A 57 12.05 -23.89 -0.95
CA HIS A 57 12.41 -24.76 -2.07
C HIS A 57 12.08 -26.23 -1.82
N ASN A 58 11.80 -26.97 -2.89
CA ASN A 58 11.64 -28.43 -2.85
C ASN A 58 13.00 -29.16 -2.84
N PHE A 59 13.95 -28.71 -2.03
CA PHE A 59 15.19 -29.42 -1.74
C PHE A 59 15.53 -29.27 -0.26
N TYR A 60 16.44 -30.10 0.24
CA TYR A 60 17.06 -29.92 1.56
C TYR A 60 18.59 -29.99 1.44
N LEU A 61 19.28 -29.47 2.45
CA LEU A 61 20.72 -29.65 2.59
C LEU A 61 20.95 -30.87 3.49
N ASP A 62 21.75 -31.82 3.02
CA ASP A 62 22.21 -32.95 3.82
C ASP A 62 23.03 -32.42 5.01
N PRO A 63 22.64 -32.68 6.27
CA PRO A 63 23.36 -32.18 7.44
C PRO A 63 24.82 -32.63 7.50
N ALA A 64 25.12 -33.85 7.03
CA ALA A 64 26.45 -34.45 7.09
C ALA A 64 27.36 -33.99 5.95
N THR A 65 26.82 -33.83 4.74
CA THR A 65 27.62 -33.54 3.55
C THR A 65 27.46 -32.11 3.03
N GLN A 66 26.50 -31.35 3.56
CA GLN A 66 26.09 -30.02 3.09
C GLN A 66 25.71 -29.99 1.60
N LYS A 67 25.41 -31.15 1.00
CA LYS A 67 24.99 -31.26 -0.40
C LYS A 67 23.51 -31.00 -0.54
N VAL A 68 23.14 -30.33 -1.64
CA VAL A 68 21.74 -30.13 -2.02
C VAL A 68 21.15 -31.45 -2.48
N MET A 69 20.14 -31.93 -1.77
CA MET A 69 19.38 -33.14 -2.08
C MET A 69 17.97 -32.78 -2.56
N PRO A 70 17.55 -33.24 -3.74
CA PRO A 70 16.24 -32.90 -4.29
C PRO A 70 15.12 -33.65 -3.57
N ASN A 71 13.99 -32.98 -3.33
CA ASN A 71 12.77 -33.65 -2.89
C ASN A 71 12.09 -34.28 -4.11
N ALA A 72 11.24 -35.29 -3.91
CA ALA A 72 10.45 -35.87 -5.00
C ALA A 72 9.60 -34.81 -5.75
N ALA A 73 9.15 -33.78 -5.03
CA ALA A 73 8.39 -32.66 -5.57
C ALA A 73 9.20 -31.71 -6.48
N LEU A 74 10.54 -31.72 -6.42
CA LEU A 74 11.38 -30.83 -7.23
C LEU A 74 11.19 -31.04 -8.74
N LYS A 75 10.85 -32.28 -9.13
CA LYS A 75 10.54 -32.62 -10.53
C LYS A 75 9.33 -31.85 -11.08
N PHE A 76 8.48 -31.32 -10.20
CA PHE A 76 7.23 -30.65 -10.57
C PHE A 76 7.25 -29.14 -10.27
N SER A 77 7.99 -28.70 -9.24
CA SER A 77 8.08 -27.29 -8.87
C SER A 77 9.36 -27.01 -8.08
N THR A 78 10.01 -25.88 -8.37
CA THR A 78 11.13 -25.37 -7.57
C THR A 78 10.70 -25.02 -6.14
N PHE A 79 9.49 -24.48 -5.99
CA PHE A 79 8.97 -24.00 -4.71
C PHE A 79 7.98 -24.98 -4.08
N ASN A 80 8.04 -25.12 -2.76
CA ASN A 80 7.19 -26.04 -2.00
C ASN A 80 5.74 -25.54 -1.82
N LYS A 81 5.51 -24.24 -2.06
CA LYS A 81 4.22 -23.54 -1.99
C LYS A 81 4.17 -22.45 -3.07
N PRO A 82 3.00 -21.93 -3.43
CA PRO A 82 2.90 -20.76 -4.30
C PRO A 82 3.69 -19.57 -3.71
N LEU A 83 4.45 -18.85 -4.54
CA LEU A 83 5.30 -17.73 -4.10
C LEU A 83 4.55 -16.71 -3.22
N LYS A 84 3.30 -16.36 -3.59
CA LYS A 84 2.45 -15.48 -2.77
C LYS A 84 2.31 -15.99 -1.33
N GLN A 85 2.10 -17.29 -1.15
CA GLN A 85 1.92 -17.89 0.17
C GLN A 85 3.24 -17.88 0.97
N ILE A 86 4.37 -18.12 0.31
CA ILE A 86 5.70 -18.05 0.93
C ILE A 86 5.98 -16.63 1.43
N CYS A 87 5.82 -15.61 0.59
CA CYS A 87 6.09 -14.23 1.01
C CYS A 87 5.13 -13.78 2.12
N HIS A 88 3.85 -14.12 2.00
CA HIS A 88 2.84 -13.66 2.95
C HIS A 88 2.91 -14.35 4.31
N SER A 89 3.59 -15.49 4.45
CA SER A 89 3.77 -16.14 5.76
C SER A 89 4.51 -15.22 6.75
N CYS A 90 5.43 -14.40 6.25
CA CYS A 90 6.20 -13.45 7.05
C CYS A 90 5.69 -12.01 6.87
N HIS A 91 5.34 -11.60 5.64
CA HIS A 91 5.06 -10.20 5.32
C HIS A 91 3.60 -9.77 5.51
N THR A 92 2.70 -10.62 6.01
CA THR A 92 1.30 -10.24 6.30
C THR A 92 0.90 -10.48 7.76
N GLY A 93 0.31 -9.46 8.39
CA GLY A 93 0.18 -9.33 9.86
C GLY A 93 -0.91 -10.16 10.55
N GLY A 94 -1.09 -11.43 10.21
CA GLY A 94 -2.11 -12.30 10.84
C GLY A 94 -1.55 -13.45 11.70
N GLN A 95 -0.34 -13.93 11.40
CA GLN A 95 0.30 -15.08 12.06
C GLN A 95 1.79 -14.71 12.24
N LYS A 96 2.11 -13.95 13.29
CA LYS A 96 3.46 -13.41 13.49
C LYS A 96 4.40 -14.50 14.01
N GLU A 97 4.93 -15.33 13.11
CA GLU A 97 6.13 -16.11 13.42
C GLU A 97 7.36 -15.18 13.48
N TYR A 98 7.36 -14.11 12.66
CA TYR A 98 8.42 -13.10 12.60
C TYR A 98 7.87 -11.66 12.64
N ILE A 99 7.98 -10.99 13.79
CA ILE A 99 7.31 -9.69 14.07
C ILE A 99 7.90 -8.52 13.25
N SER A 100 9.13 -8.64 12.75
CA SER A 100 9.89 -7.52 12.16
C SER A 100 9.84 -7.45 10.63
N ALA A 101 9.14 -8.36 9.96
CA ALA A 101 9.07 -8.32 8.50
C ALA A 101 8.31 -7.05 8.03
N PRO A 102 8.74 -6.39 6.93
CA PRO A 102 8.00 -5.25 6.41
C PRO A 102 6.64 -5.70 5.86
N HIS A 103 5.56 -5.06 6.31
CA HIS A 103 4.19 -5.38 5.89
C HIS A 103 3.63 -4.44 4.82
N ALA A 104 4.46 -3.51 4.33
CA ALA A 104 4.09 -2.59 3.27
C ALA A 104 3.89 -3.35 1.95
N CYS A 105 2.63 -3.57 1.56
CA CYS A 105 2.25 -4.32 0.36
C CYS A 105 2.97 -3.82 -0.92
N TYR A 106 3.18 -2.51 -1.02
CA TYR A 106 3.85 -1.86 -2.16
C TYR A 106 5.34 -2.21 -2.30
N THR A 107 5.97 -2.75 -1.26
CA THR A 107 7.38 -3.18 -1.31
C THR A 107 7.59 -4.21 -2.41
N CYS A 108 6.62 -5.13 -2.55
CA CYS A 108 6.60 -6.20 -3.54
C CYS A 108 5.62 -5.89 -4.68
N HIS A 109 4.44 -5.36 -4.37
CA HIS A 109 3.46 -4.95 -5.38
C HIS A 109 3.75 -3.52 -5.89
N ARG A 110 4.85 -3.36 -6.62
CA ARG A 110 5.33 -2.03 -7.07
C ARG A 110 4.55 -1.44 -8.26
N ARG A 111 3.95 -2.29 -9.08
CA ARG A 111 3.18 -1.88 -10.26
C ARG A 111 1.73 -1.57 -9.89
N PHE A 112 1.14 -0.60 -10.56
CA PHE A 112 -0.22 -0.15 -10.27
C PHE A 112 -1.25 -1.27 -10.47
N GLU A 113 -1.08 -2.09 -11.50
CA GLU A 113 -1.96 -3.22 -11.83
C GLU A 113 -1.95 -4.27 -10.71
N ASN A 114 -0.78 -4.55 -10.14
CA ASN A 114 -0.63 -5.50 -9.03
C ASN A 114 -1.31 -4.99 -7.75
N ILE A 115 -1.28 -3.67 -7.51
CA ILE A 115 -1.98 -3.04 -6.39
C ILE A 115 -3.49 -3.03 -6.62
N LEU A 116 -3.95 -2.79 -7.85
CA LEU A 116 -5.37 -2.87 -8.19
C LEU A 116 -5.95 -4.27 -7.93
N ALA A 117 -5.18 -5.33 -8.17
CA ALA A 117 -5.61 -6.70 -7.92
C ALA A 117 -5.87 -7.01 -6.43
N ILE A 118 -5.30 -6.24 -5.51
CA ILE A 118 -5.48 -6.37 -4.05
C ILE A 118 -6.31 -5.23 -3.45
N LYS A 119 -6.93 -4.40 -4.31
CA LYS A 119 -7.79 -3.29 -3.89
C LYS A 119 -8.95 -3.83 -3.03
N PRO A 120 -9.15 -3.33 -1.80
CA PRO A 120 -10.26 -3.79 -0.98
C PRO A 120 -11.61 -3.29 -1.52
N LYS A 121 -12.68 -4.05 -1.25
CA LYS A 121 -14.02 -3.79 -1.81
C LYS A 121 -14.59 -2.42 -1.43
N ASP A 122 -14.25 -1.91 -0.26
CA ASP A 122 -14.67 -0.58 0.21
C ASP A 122 -14.10 0.57 -0.64
N HIS A 123 -13.07 0.32 -1.46
CA HIS A 123 -12.52 1.29 -2.41
C HIS A 123 -13.23 1.24 -3.78
N GLU A 124 -14.17 0.31 -4.02
CA GLU A 124 -14.87 0.17 -5.30
C GLU A 124 -15.98 1.22 -5.50
N ASN A 125 -16.45 1.86 -4.43
CA ASN A 125 -17.50 2.88 -4.52
C ASN A 125 -16.95 4.21 -5.07
N LEU A 126 -17.66 4.78 -6.07
CA LEU A 126 -17.39 6.10 -6.63
C LEU A 126 -17.42 7.21 -5.56
N SER A 127 -18.09 6.98 -4.43
CA SER A 127 -18.17 7.92 -3.30
C SER A 127 -17.01 7.84 -2.30
N TRP A 128 -15.94 7.08 -2.59
CA TRP A 128 -14.78 6.96 -1.69
C TRP A 128 -14.26 8.32 -1.19
N LYS A 129 -14.17 9.33 -2.08
CA LYS A 129 -13.75 10.69 -1.70
C LYS A 129 -14.63 11.33 -0.62
N GLN A 130 -15.92 10.99 -0.55
CA GLN A 130 -16.85 11.49 0.46
C GLN A 130 -16.86 10.59 1.72
N ALA A 131 -16.77 9.27 1.54
CA ALA A 131 -16.97 8.30 2.62
C ALA A 131 -15.70 7.94 3.42
N HIS A 132 -14.50 8.11 2.83
CA HIS A 132 -13.25 7.66 3.48
C HIS A 132 -12.96 8.38 4.79
N SER A 133 -13.47 9.61 4.97
CA SER A 133 -13.26 10.37 6.21
C SER A 133 -13.88 9.67 7.43
N THR A 134 -15.05 9.05 7.28
CA THR A 134 -15.71 8.27 8.33
C THR A 134 -14.93 6.98 8.60
N ALA A 135 -14.52 6.27 7.55
CA ALA A 135 -13.71 5.05 7.69
C ALA A 135 -12.36 5.34 8.39
N ALA A 136 -11.69 6.44 8.03
CA ALA A 136 -10.44 6.87 8.64
C ALA A 136 -10.59 7.28 10.11
N ARG A 137 -11.76 7.80 10.53
CA ARG A 137 -12.06 8.09 11.94
C ARG A 137 -12.27 6.82 12.76
N VAL A 138 -12.93 5.81 12.18
CA VAL A 138 -13.19 4.54 12.87
C VAL A 138 -11.91 3.73 13.02
N ASN A 139 -11.12 3.60 11.94
CA ASN A 139 -9.88 2.83 11.96
C ASN A 139 -8.88 3.31 10.90
N GLY A 140 -8.32 4.51 11.08
CA GLY A 140 -7.33 5.05 10.16
C GLY A 140 -6.04 4.24 10.05
N GLN A 141 -5.68 3.48 11.09
CA GLN A 141 -4.50 2.60 11.07
C GLN A 141 -4.65 1.47 10.04
N TYR A 142 -5.87 1.01 9.77
CA TYR A 142 -6.11 0.02 8.73
C TYR A 142 -5.67 0.51 7.34
N CYS A 143 -5.84 1.80 7.04
CA CYS A 143 -5.40 2.39 5.78
C CYS A 143 -3.87 2.31 5.62
N MET A 144 -3.13 2.42 6.72
CA MET A 144 -1.67 2.43 6.74
C MET A 144 -1.05 1.06 6.42
N ASN A 145 -1.84 -0.01 6.40
CA ASN A 145 -1.39 -1.32 5.93
C ASN A 145 -1.02 -1.31 4.45
N CYS A 146 -1.68 -0.46 3.65
CA CYS A 146 -1.47 -0.37 2.21
C CYS A 146 -1.00 1.02 1.77
N HIS A 147 -1.44 2.07 2.47
CA HIS A 147 -1.16 3.46 2.11
C HIS A 147 -0.06 4.09 2.97
N MET A 148 0.75 4.94 2.35
CA MET A 148 1.69 5.81 3.05
C MET A 148 1.02 7.14 3.43
N ILE A 149 1.57 7.83 4.45
CA ILE A 149 1.16 9.19 4.83
C ILE A 149 1.24 10.13 3.63
N SER A 150 2.25 9.95 2.77
CA SER A 150 2.45 10.70 1.52
C SER A 150 1.26 10.66 0.56
N GLN A 151 0.37 9.66 0.66
CA GLN A 151 -0.84 9.57 -0.15
C GLN A 151 -2.00 10.38 0.43
N CYS A 152 -2.11 10.44 1.77
CA CYS A 152 -3.11 11.25 2.46
C CYS A 152 -2.85 12.73 2.18
N VAL A 153 -1.58 13.15 2.29
CA VAL A 153 -1.15 14.53 2.12
C VAL A 153 -1.42 15.05 0.69
N LYS A 154 -1.51 14.21 -0.35
CA LYS A 154 -1.89 14.66 -1.72
C LYS A 154 -3.20 15.47 -1.77
N CYS A 155 -4.16 15.11 -0.92
CA CYS A 155 -5.43 15.84 -0.79
C CYS A 155 -5.49 16.65 0.51
N HIS A 156 -4.86 16.18 1.58
CA HIS A 156 -4.90 16.82 2.90
C HIS A 156 -3.89 17.97 3.07
N LEU A 157 -2.88 18.12 2.19
CA LEU A 157 -1.96 19.28 2.14
C LEU A 157 -2.66 20.54 1.66
N ARG A 158 -3.57 20.41 0.69
CA ARG A 158 -4.40 21.53 0.20
C ARG A 158 -5.35 22.10 1.25
N ARG A 159 -5.36 21.54 2.46
CA ARG A 159 -6.01 22.17 3.61
C ARG A 159 -5.05 23.08 4.39
N GLN A 160 -3.81 23.31 3.99
CA GLN A 160 -2.85 24.12 4.76
C GLN A 160 -2.09 25.16 3.92
N ASP A 161 -2.65 25.59 2.80
CA ASP A 161 -2.10 26.73 2.08
C ASP A 161 -2.64 28.02 2.74
N VAL A 162 -1.81 28.56 3.65
CA VAL A 162 -1.75 29.96 4.13
C VAL A 162 -2.83 30.45 5.11
N GLU A 163 -2.77 30.01 6.37
CA GLU A 163 -3.08 30.90 7.50
C GLU A 163 -2.16 30.50 8.67
N PRO A 164 -1.39 31.44 9.24
CA PRO A 164 -0.33 31.10 10.17
C PRO A 164 -0.92 30.52 11.46
N MET A 165 -0.36 29.36 11.81
CA MET A 165 -0.36 28.52 13.04
C MET A 165 -0.97 28.99 14.37
N ASN A 166 -1.44 30.22 14.55
CA ASN A 166 -1.98 30.73 15.81
C ASN A 166 -3.51 30.91 15.83
N HIS A 167 -4.19 30.86 14.68
CA HIS A 167 -5.64 31.02 14.61
C HIS A 167 -6.28 29.84 13.88
N SER A 168 -7.40 29.36 14.41
CA SER A 168 -8.22 28.37 13.70
C SER A 168 -8.92 29.04 12.51
N ARG A 169 -9.28 28.29 11.46
CA ARG A 169 -10.10 28.82 10.35
C ARG A 169 -11.44 29.42 10.78
N ASN A 170 -11.95 28.98 11.93
CA ASN A 170 -13.20 29.51 12.48
C ASN A 170 -12.96 30.69 13.41
N PHE A 171 -11.76 31.27 13.43
CA PHE A 171 -11.41 32.40 14.29
C PHE A 171 -12.39 33.55 14.12
N ARG A 172 -12.78 33.90 12.90
CA ARG A 172 -13.79 34.96 12.67
C ARG A 172 -15.11 34.70 13.40
N PHE A 173 -15.50 33.45 13.61
CA PHE A 173 -16.73 33.09 14.32
C PHE A 173 -16.55 33.02 15.86
N PHE A 174 -15.37 32.64 16.35
CA PHE A 174 -15.18 32.34 17.78
C PHE A 174 -14.19 33.27 18.51
N HIS A 175 -13.51 34.18 17.80
CA HIS A 175 -12.52 35.06 18.41
C HIS A 175 -13.15 36.01 19.44
N SER A 176 -14.45 36.31 19.34
CA SER A 176 -15.16 37.09 20.35
C SER A 176 -15.12 36.44 21.74
N ILE A 177 -15.10 35.10 21.82
CA ILE A 177 -14.97 34.35 23.07
C ILE A 177 -13.52 34.45 23.57
N GLN A 178 -12.56 34.27 22.67
CA GLN A 178 -11.13 34.29 22.99
C GLN A 178 -10.66 35.67 23.47
N VAL A 179 -11.09 36.75 22.78
CA VAL A 179 -10.81 38.14 23.14
C VAL A 179 -11.43 38.52 24.48
N ARG A 180 -12.61 37.97 24.83
CA ARG A 180 -13.23 38.19 26.15
C ARG A 180 -12.48 37.46 27.26
N ALA A 181 -12.00 36.25 27.01
CA ALA A 181 -11.30 35.46 28.00
C ALA A 181 -9.89 35.98 28.25
N GLU A 182 -9.13 36.27 27.19
CA GLU A 182 -7.70 36.56 27.26
C GLU A 182 -7.28 37.60 26.19
N PRO A 183 -7.73 38.87 26.28
CA PRO A 183 -7.45 39.88 25.25
C PRO A 183 -5.94 40.13 25.05
N HIS A 184 -5.17 40.05 26.13
CA HIS A 184 -3.71 40.30 26.13
C HIS A 184 -2.92 39.33 25.25
N ARG A 185 -3.47 38.15 24.93
CA ARG A 185 -2.81 37.19 24.01
C ARG A 185 -2.78 37.69 22.57
N CYS A 186 -3.74 38.52 22.19
CA CYS A 186 -3.80 39.10 20.86
C CYS A 186 -2.73 40.18 20.69
N ASP A 187 -2.50 40.96 21.74
CA ASP A 187 -1.56 42.10 21.76
C ASP A 187 -0.09 41.67 21.60
N ALA A 188 0.22 40.39 21.83
CA ALA A 188 1.55 39.83 21.61
C ALA A 188 1.98 39.87 20.13
N CYS A 189 1.02 39.85 19.21
CA CYS A 189 1.28 39.85 17.76
C CYS A 189 0.49 40.91 16.99
N HIS A 190 -0.67 41.34 17.49
CA HIS A 190 -1.57 42.26 16.81
C HIS A 190 -1.66 43.58 17.55
N THR A 191 -1.55 44.68 16.80
CA THR A 191 -1.79 46.01 17.33
C THR A 191 -3.28 46.33 17.29
N ARG A 192 -3.72 47.32 18.08
CA ARG A 192 -5.09 47.83 18.07
C ARG A 192 -5.64 48.12 16.67
N SER A 193 -4.81 48.68 15.79
CA SER A 193 -5.18 48.97 14.40
C SER A 193 -5.62 47.74 13.60
N PHE A 194 -5.11 46.54 13.92
CA PHE A 194 -5.53 45.29 13.29
C PHE A 194 -6.99 44.97 13.59
N CYS A 195 -7.41 45.15 14.85
CA CYS A 195 -8.79 44.98 15.26
C CYS A 195 -9.69 45.99 14.54
N GLU A 196 -9.26 47.26 14.51
CA GLU A 196 -10.00 48.36 13.91
C GLU A 196 -10.25 48.15 12.41
N ASN A 197 -9.27 47.68 11.64
CA ASN A 197 -9.44 47.44 10.21
C ASN A 197 -10.60 46.48 9.92
N CYS A 198 -10.72 45.38 10.69
CA CYS A 198 -11.80 44.42 10.47
C CYS A 198 -13.14 44.84 11.09
N HIS A 199 -13.13 45.52 12.24
CA HIS A 199 -14.37 45.88 12.97
C HIS A 199 -14.97 47.22 12.54
N LEU A 200 -14.15 48.13 12.02
CA LEU A 200 -14.57 49.43 11.50
C LEU A 200 -14.63 49.47 9.97
N GLY A 201 -14.10 48.44 9.29
CA GLY A 201 -14.24 48.27 7.84
C GLY A 201 -13.32 49.16 7.00
N ASN A 202 -12.10 49.43 7.49
CA ASN A 202 -11.08 50.20 6.78
C ASN A 202 -10.09 49.28 6.07
#